data_AF-A0A7X8PPL6-F1
#
_entry.id   AF-A0A7X8PPL6-F1
#
_cell.length_a   1.000
_cell.length_b   1.000
_cell.length_c   1.000
_cell.angle_alpha   90.00
_cell.angle_beta   90.00
_cell.angle_gamma   90.00
#
_symmetry.space_group_name_H-M   'P 1'
#
loop_
_entity.id
_entity.type
_entity.pdbx_description
1 polymer ?
#
loop_
_entity_poly.entity_id
_entity_poly.type
_entity_poly.pdbx_seq_one_letter_code
_entity_poly.pdbx_strand_id
1 'polypeptide(L)'
;MSEVKSFRKPYNPPVKKMSWWLENPFFVLYMVREGTAVFALFAVLEILLGIFCLALCDVTPAVSLKGIAPYVWYLQSFLANPVVIALNVLVLLTQLFHAVTWFALMPKAVRVFMNKNSTELLPDYVTKIALYLGLIGATVVVLAAAYLTK
;
A
#
# COMPACT_ATOMS: atom_id res chain seq x y z
N MET A 1 -7.36 53.93 8.34
CA MET A 1 -8.72 53.43 8.64
C MET A 1 -8.64 52.64 9.94
N SER A 2 -9.36 53.04 10.98
CA SER A 2 -9.39 52.32 12.26
C SER A 2 -10.12 50.99 12.09
N GLU A 3 -9.54 49.87 12.55
CA GLU A 3 -10.23 48.58 12.53
C GLU A 3 -11.55 48.66 13.32
N VAL A 4 -12.64 48.21 12.69
CA VAL A 4 -13.96 48.16 13.32
C VAL A 4 -13.97 47.02 14.34
N LYS A 5 -14.17 47.32 15.63
CA LYS A 5 -14.22 46.33 16.70
C LYS A 5 -15.42 45.38 16.53
N SER A 6 -15.15 44.11 16.27
CA SER A 6 -16.18 43.06 16.18
C SER A 6 -16.59 42.55 17.57
N PHE A 7 -17.90 42.55 17.87
CA PHE A 7 -18.47 42.03 19.12
C PHE A 7 -18.83 40.54 19.06
N ARG A 8 -18.59 39.87 17.93
CA ARG A 8 -18.88 38.44 17.75
C ARG A 8 -17.99 37.60 18.67
N LYS A 9 -18.57 36.57 19.29
CA LYS A 9 -17.88 35.54 20.07
C LYS A 9 -18.09 34.16 19.40
N PRO A 10 -17.31 33.80 18.38
CA PRO A 10 -17.41 32.49 17.76
C PRO A 10 -17.20 31.38 18.77
N TYR A 11 -18.10 30.39 18.77
CA TYR A 11 -17.95 29.19 19.59
C TYR A 11 -17.07 28.17 18.87
N ASN A 12 -16.06 27.65 19.57
CA ASN A 12 -15.17 26.59 19.07
C ASN A 12 -15.57 25.26 19.73
N PRO A 13 -16.33 24.40 19.04
CA PRO A 13 -16.72 23.11 19.61
C PRO A 13 -15.49 22.24 19.90
N PRO A 14 -15.45 21.52 21.04
CA PRO A 14 -14.35 20.62 21.35
C PRO A 14 -14.40 19.38 20.44
N VAL A 15 -13.25 19.00 19.89
CA VAL A 15 -13.08 17.73 19.15
C VAL A 15 -12.33 16.74 20.02
N LYS A 16 -12.83 15.50 20.13
CA LYS A 16 -12.15 14.43 20.89
C LYS A 16 -10.87 14.02 20.16
N LYS A 17 -9.71 14.49 20.63
CA LYS A 17 -8.42 14.39 19.91
C LYS A 17 -8.04 12.99 19.41
N MET A 18 -8.24 11.94 20.22
CA MET A 18 -7.81 10.58 19.87
C MET A 18 -8.92 9.69 19.29
N SER A 19 -10.18 10.02 19.53
CA SER A 19 -11.33 9.16 19.23
C SER A 19 -12.38 9.79 18.31
N TRP A 20 -12.10 10.97 17.73
CA TRP A 20 -13.02 11.63 16.78
C TRP A 20 -13.44 10.71 15.63
N TRP A 21 -12.54 9.83 15.17
CA TRP A 21 -12.79 8.94 14.04
C TRP A 21 -13.72 7.77 14.40
N LEU A 22 -13.93 7.49 15.69
CA LEU A 22 -14.90 6.49 16.16
C LEU A 22 -16.34 7.00 16.12
N GLU A 23 -16.55 8.31 15.93
CA GLU A 23 -17.87 8.93 15.94
C GLU A 23 -18.65 8.71 14.64
N ASN A 24 -17.99 8.29 13.56
CA ASN A 24 -18.62 8.06 12.26
C ASN A 24 -18.00 6.85 11.55
N PRO A 25 -18.80 5.88 11.06
CA PRO A 25 -18.28 4.71 10.33
C PRO A 25 -17.45 5.08 9.10
N PHE A 26 -17.73 6.23 8.45
CA PHE A 26 -16.90 6.73 7.34
C PHE A 26 -15.47 7.06 7.80
N PHE A 27 -15.31 7.67 8.98
CA PHE A 27 -13.99 7.96 9.54
C PHE A 27 -13.26 6.71 10.01
N VAL A 28 -13.99 5.71 10.52
CA VAL A 28 -13.43 4.39 10.82
C VAL A 28 -12.86 3.76 9.56
N LEU A 29 -13.62 3.71 8.46
CA LEU A 29 -13.14 3.17 7.18
C LEU A 29 -11.95 3.94 6.62
N TYR A 30 -11.92 5.26 6.79
CA TYR A 30 -10.76 6.08 6.48
C TYR A 30 -9.53 5.64 7.30
N MET A 31 -9.65 5.50 8.61
CA MET A 31 -8.54 5.07 9.47
C MET A 31 -8.08 3.64 9.14
N VAL A 32 -8.99 2.73 8.81
CA VAL A 32 -8.66 1.38 8.36
C VAL A 32 -7.88 1.42 7.04
N ARG A 33 -8.27 2.28 6.09
CA ARG A 33 -7.52 2.51 4.84
C ARG A 33 -6.10 2.98 5.13
N GLU A 34 -5.93 4.02 5.94
CA GLU A 34 -4.60 4.52 6.30
C GLU A 34 -3.77 3.47 7.07
N GLY A 35 -4.43 2.66 7.90
CA GLY A 35 -3.81 1.56 8.64
C GLY A 35 -3.16 0.48 7.76
N THR A 36 -3.54 0.36 6.49
CA THR A 36 -2.88 -0.54 5.53
C THR A 36 -1.38 -0.25 5.38
N ALA A 37 -0.94 0.98 5.70
CA ALA A 37 0.46 1.37 5.68
C ALA A 37 1.34 0.57 6.66
N VAL A 38 0.79 0.13 7.79
CA VAL A 38 1.53 -0.69 8.77
C VAL A 38 1.90 -2.05 8.17
N PHE A 39 0.97 -2.67 7.43
CA PHE A 39 1.20 -3.94 6.75
C PHE A 39 2.12 -3.78 5.54
N ALA A 40 2.01 -2.66 4.81
CA ALA A 40 2.96 -2.32 3.75
C ALA A 40 4.39 -2.17 4.31
N LEU A 41 4.55 -1.48 5.44
CA LEU A 41 5.83 -1.34 6.13
C LEU A 41 6.39 -2.71 6.54
N PHE A 42 5.57 -3.57 7.13
CA PHE A 42 5.98 -4.94 7.47
C PHE A 42 6.49 -5.70 6.25
N ALA A 43 5.76 -5.67 5.13
CA ALA A 43 6.15 -6.34 3.89
C ALA A 43 7.50 -5.83 3.37
N VAL A 44 7.72 -4.52 3.41
CA VAL A 44 9.00 -3.91 3.00
C VAL A 44 10.14 -4.36 3.91
N LEU A 45 9.94 -4.37 5.23
CA LEU A 45 10.96 -4.84 6.18
C LEU A 45 11.28 -6.33 5.99
N GLU A 46 10.28 -7.16 5.69
CA GLU A 46 10.46 -8.58 5.38
C GLU A 46 11.28 -8.78 4.10
N ILE A 47 11.00 -8.03 3.04
CA ILE A 47 11.76 -8.08 1.78
C ILE A 47 13.21 -7.61 2.02
N LEU A 48 13.39 -6.51 2.78
CA LEU A 48 14.72 -6.00 3.12
C LEU A 48 15.53 -7.02 3.92
N LEU A 49 14.90 -7.75 4.85
CA LEU A 49 15.55 -8.85 5.57
C LEU A 49 15.99 -9.95 4.59
N GLY A 50 15.15 -10.33 3.64
CA GLY A 50 15.49 -11.31 2.61
C GLY A 50 16.68 -10.88 1.75
N ILE A 51 16.71 -9.62 1.30
CA ILE A 51 17.83 -9.03 0.55
C ILE A 51 19.10 -9.01 1.42
N PHE A 52 18.98 -8.63 2.68
CA PHE A 52 20.12 -8.61 3.60
C PHE A 52 20.68 -10.01 3.84
N CYS A 53 19.83 -11.01 4.07
CA CYS A 53 20.25 -12.41 4.19
C CYS A 53 20.91 -12.93 2.90
N LEU A 54 20.40 -12.55 1.73
CA LEU A 54 21.01 -12.89 0.45
C LEU A 54 22.40 -12.24 0.28
N ALA A 55 22.55 -10.97 0.68
CA ALA A 55 23.82 -10.25 0.60
C ALA A 55 24.91 -10.82 1.53
N LEU A 56 24.51 -11.55 2.58
CA LEU A 56 25.42 -12.28 3.47
C LEU A 56 25.83 -13.65 2.90
N CYS A 57 25.22 -14.11 1.82
CA CYS A 57 25.58 -15.37 1.21
C CYS A 57 26.90 -15.28 0.44
N ASP A 58 27.67 -16.37 0.49
CA ASP A 58 28.85 -16.55 -0.35
C ASP A 58 28.40 -16.93 -1.78
N VAL A 59 28.50 -15.98 -2.70
CA VAL A 59 28.12 -16.15 -4.11
C VAL A 59 29.35 -16.53 -4.94
N THR A 60 29.96 -17.67 -4.60
CA THR A 60 31.04 -18.27 -5.39
C THR A 60 30.52 -19.42 -6.27
N PRO A 61 31.21 -19.78 -7.37
CA PRO A 61 30.81 -20.89 -8.23
C PRO A 61 30.73 -22.24 -7.50
N ALA A 62 31.42 -22.37 -6.36
CA ALA A 62 31.37 -23.54 -5.49
C ALA A 62 30.37 -23.29 -4.34
N VAL A 63 29.08 -23.50 -4.61
CA VAL A 63 28.02 -23.32 -3.61
C VAL A 63 28.22 -24.29 -2.44
N SER A 64 28.33 -23.74 -1.22
CA SER A 64 28.37 -24.52 0.02
C SER A 64 27.16 -24.22 0.90
N LEU A 65 26.68 -25.21 1.66
CA LEU A 65 25.55 -25.03 2.59
C LEU A 65 25.82 -23.94 3.62
N LYS A 66 27.07 -23.83 4.09
CA LYS A 66 27.49 -22.76 5.02
C LYS A 66 27.44 -21.38 4.35
N GLY A 67 27.82 -21.30 3.07
CA GLY A 67 27.79 -20.08 2.28
C GLY A 67 26.38 -19.54 2.04
N ILE A 68 25.37 -20.40 1.90
CA ILE A 68 23.97 -19.99 1.69
C ILE A 68 23.11 -19.99 2.95
N ALA A 69 23.69 -20.36 4.10
CA ALA A 69 22.96 -20.56 5.36
C ALA A 69 22.06 -19.38 5.77
N PRO A 70 22.47 -18.09 5.63
CA PRO A 70 21.62 -16.96 6.01
C PRO A 70 20.30 -16.90 5.21
N TYR A 71 20.37 -17.08 3.89
CA TYR A 71 19.17 -17.06 3.06
C TYR A 71 18.31 -18.32 3.22
N VAL A 72 18.95 -19.48 3.43
CA VAL A 72 18.23 -20.73 3.76
C VAL A 72 17.45 -20.58 5.06
N TRP A 73 18.03 -19.96 6.09
CA TRP A 73 17.31 -19.65 7.34
C TRP A 73 16.12 -18.72 7.09
N TYR A 74 16.30 -17.66 6.29
CA TYR A 74 15.21 -16.75 5.94
C TYR A 74 14.03 -17.51 5.30
N LEU A 75 14.29 -18.40 4.36
CA LEU A 75 13.25 -19.20 3.71
C LEU A 75 12.62 -20.25 4.66
N GLN A 76 13.44 -21.08 5.29
CA GLN A 76 12.98 -22.30 5.97
C GLN A 76 12.59 -22.09 7.43
N SER A 77 13.09 -21.04 8.08
CA SER A 77 12.82 -20.78 9.50
C SER A 77 11.96 -19.53 9.68
N PHE A 78 12.28 -18.44 8.98
CA PHE A 78 11.53 -17.19 9.10
C PHE A 78 10.23 -17.21 8.29
N LEU A 79 10.30 -17.34 6.95
CA LEU A 79 9.11 -17.34 6.10
C LEU A 79 8.20 -18.56 6.30
N ALA A 80 8.77 -19.72 6.64
CA ALA A 80 7.99 -20.92 6.93
C ALA A 80 7.29 -20.90 8.31
N ASN A 81 7.56 -19.88 9.14
CA ASN A 81 6.88 -19.75 10.44
C ASN A 81 5.38 -19.51 10.22
N PRO A 82 4.47 -20.30 10.83
CA PRO A 82 3.03 -20.13 10.66
C PRO A 82 2.50 -18.73 10.99
N VAL A 83 3.12 -18.03 11.95
CA VAL A 83 2.76 -16.65 12.30
C VAL A 83 3.13 -15.69 11.18
N VAL A 84 4.32 -15.85 10.58
CA VAL A 84 4.78 -15.02 9.45
C VAL A 84 3.92 -15.28 8.22
N ILE A 85 3.57 -16.54 7.96
CA ILE A 85 2.62 -16.90 6.89
C ILE A 85 1.26 -16.21 7.10
N ALA A 86 0.71 -16.26 8.32
CA ALA A 86 -0.56 -15.60 8.63
C ALA A 86 -0.47 -14.07 8.47
N LEU A 87 0.64 -13.45 8.89
CA LEU A 87 0.90 -12.04 8.67
C LEU A 87 0.99 -11.70 7.17
N ASN A 88 1.64 -12.54 6.36
CA ASN A 88 1.75 -12.33 4.91
C ASN A 88 0.42 -12.50 4.18
N VAL A 89 -0.45 -13.41 4.63
CA VAL A 89 -1.83 -13.47 4.13
C VAL A 89 -2.58 -12.18 4.46
N LEU A 90 -2.41 -11.65 5.67
CA LEU A 90 -3.02 -10.38 6.07
C LEU A 90 -2.45 -9.19 5.29
N VAL A 91 -1.14 -9.17 5.03
CA VAL A 91 -0.49 -8.20 4.12
C VAL A 91 -1.15 -8.27 2.75
N LEU A 92 -1.30 -9.46 2.16
CA LEU A 92 -1.94 -9.60 0.85
C LEU A 92 -3.37 -9.03 0.85
N LEU A 93 -4.20 -9.40 1.82
CA LEU A 93 -5.57 -8.90 1.95
C LEU A 93 -5.61 -7.37 2.10
N THR A 94 -4.75 -6.81 2.93
CA THR A 94 -4.70 -5.36 3.18
C THR A 94 -4.17 -4.59 1.99
N GLN A 95 -3.22 -5.14 1.22
CA GLN A 95 -2.73 -4.51 -0.01
C GLN A 95 -3.74 -4.59 -1.16
N LEU A 96 -4.54 -5.67 -1.25
CA LEU A 96 -5.67 -5.72 -2.18
C LEU A 96 -6.73 -4.67 -1.83
N PHE A 97 -7.08 -4.55 -0.54
CA PHE A 97 -7.97 -3.49 -0.07
C PHE A 97 -7.39 -2.08 -0.34
N HIS A 98 -6.09 -1.89 -0.13
CA HIS A 98 -5.39 -0.66 -0.47
C HIS A 98 -5.52 -0.34 -1.96
N ALA A 99 -5.26 -1.29 -2.86
CA ALA A 99 -5.39 -1.10 -4.30
C ALA A 99 -6.82 -0.66 -4.70
N VAL A 100 -7.84 -1.33 -4.16
CA VAL A 100 -9.25 -1.00 -4.44
C VAL A 100 -9.57 0.45 -4.04
N THR A 101 -9.17 0.85 -2.83
CA THR A 101 -9.45 2.21 -2.32
C THR A 101 -8.61 3.27 -3.03
N TRP A 102 -7.35 2.98 -3.35
CA TRP A 102 -6.46 3.85 -4.12
C TRP A 102 -7.00 4.12 -5.52
N PHE A 103 -7.42 3.06 -6.24
CA PHE A 103 -7.98 3.18 -7.58
C PHE A 103 -9.31 3.95 -7.58
N ALA A 104 -10.11 3.83 -6.51
CA ALA A 104 -11.32 4.62 -6.34
C ALA A 104 -11.05 6.13 -6.15
N LEU A 105 -9.90 6.50 -5.59
CA LEU A 105 -9.51 7.90 -5.35
C LEU A 105 -8.79 8.52 -6.55
N MET A 106 -8.09 7.73 -7.36
CA MET A 106 -7.26 8.20 -8.46
C MET A 106 -7.94 9.19 -9.43
N PRO A 107 -9.18 8.94 -9.93
CA PRO A 107 -9.85 9.88 -10.82
C PRO A 107 -10.07 11.28 -10.22
N LYS A 108 -10.14 11.37 -8.89
CA LYS A 108 -10.36 12.63 -8.17
C LYS A 108 -9.07 13.45 -8.04
N ALA A 109 -7.93 12.76 -7.99
CA ALA A 109 -6.61 13.38 -7.88
C ALA A 109 -6.04 13.79 -9.24
N VAL A 110 -6.29 12.99 -10.29
CA VAL A 110 -5.79 13.26 -11.65
C VAL A 110 -6.95 13.66 -12.55
N ARG A 111 -7.09 14.97 -12.78
CA ARG A 111 -8.14 15.54 -13.63
C ARG A 111 -7.70 15.60 -15.08
N VAL A 112 -8.25 14.72 -15.91
CA VAL A 112 -8.03 14.70 -17.36
C VAL A 112 -9.23 15.32 -18.05
N PHE A 113 -9.02 16.38 -18.84
CA PHE A 113 -10.08 17.03 -19.62
C PHE A 113 -10.24 16.35 -20.97
N MET A 114 -11.50 16.12 -21.39
CA MET A 114 -11.82 15.43 -22.65
C MET A 114 -11.48 16.27 -23.89
N ASN A 115 -11.48 17.59 -23.77
CA ASN A 115 -11.10 18.50 -24.83
C ASN A 115 -10.52 19.80 -24.24
N LYS A 116 -9.97 20.66 -25.10
CA LYS A 116 -9.37 21.95 -24.69
C LYS A 116 -10.39 23.05 -24.40
N ASN A 117 -11.65 22.85 -24.77
CA ASN A 117 -12.68 23.90 -24.85
C ASN A 117 -13.82 23.72 -23.85
N SER A 118 -13.75 22.71 -22.98
CA SER A 118 -14.77 22.38 -22.00
C SER A 118 -14.13 21.92 -20.69
N THR A 119 -14.89 21.99 -19.61
CA THR A 119 -14.49 21.49 -18.29
C THR A 119 -14.94 20.05 -18.06
N GLU A 120 -15.35 19.34 -19.11
CA GLU A 120 -15.77 17.95 -19.00
C GLU A 120 -14.55 17.05 -18.72
N LEU A 121 -14.63 16.31 -17.61
CA LEU A 121 -13.59 15.39 -17.19
C LEU A 121 -13.81 14.02 -17.83
N LEU A 122 -12.71 13.30 -18.04
CA LEU A 122 -12.73 11.89 -18.40
C LEU A 122 -13.56 11.11 -17.37
N PRO A 123 -14.48 10.23 -17.79
CA PRO A 123 -15.27 9.45 -16.86
C PRO A 123 -14.42 8.59 -15.93
N ASP A 124 -14.73 8.60 -14.62
CA ASP A 124 -13.99 7.90 -13.57
C ASP A 124 -13.69 6.43 -13.87
N TYR A 125 -14.62 5.74 -14.52
CA TYR A 125 -14.49 4.31 -14.82
C TYR A 125 -13.33 4.03 -15.78
N VAL A 126 -12.99 4.96 -16.67
CA VAL A 126 -11.89 4.79 -17.64
C VAL A 126 -10.56 4.65 -16.88
N THR A 127 -10.28 5.58 -15.97
CA THR A 127 -9.09 5.54 -15.12
C THR A 127 -9.07 4.30 -14.24
N LYS A 128 -10.21 3.93 -13.62
CA LYS A 128 -10.29 2.73 -12.78
C LYS A 128 -10.01 1.45 -13.58
N ILE A 129 -10.63 1.28 -14.75
CA ILE A 129 -10.42 0.11 -15.61
C ILE A 129 -8.95 0.04 -16.03
N ALA A 130 -8.36 1.15 -16.45
CA ALA A 130 -6.95 1.19 -16.83
C ALA A 130 -6.02 0.74 -15.68
N LEU A 131 -6.29 1.20 -14.45
CA LEU A 131 -5.53 0.79 -13.26
C LEU A 131 -5.68 -0.70 -12.94
N TYR A 132 -6.90 -1.24 -13.01
CA TYR A 132 -7.13 -2.67 -12.80
C TYR A 132 -6.51 -3.54 -13.90
N LEU A 133 -6.57 -3.13 -15.16
CA LEU A 133 -5.88 -3.81 -16.26
C LEU A 133 -4.36 -3.77 -16.07
N GLY A 134 -3.81 -2.65 -15.62
CA GLY A 134 -2.40 -2.52 -15.27
C GLY A 134 -2.00 -3.45 -14.13
N LEU A 135 -2.80 -3.53 -13.06
CA LEU A 135 -2.59 -4.46 -11.95
C LEU A 135 -2.57 -5.91 -12.43
N ILE A 136 -3.61 -6.35 -13.16
CA ILE A 136 -3.72 -7.72 -13.67
C ILE A 136 -2.56 -8.03 -14.61
N GLY A 137 -2.26 -7.15 -15.55
CA GLY A 137 -1.16 -7.31 -16.50
C GLY A 137 0.19 -7.45 -15.80
N ALA A 138 0.49 -6.58 -14.84
CA ALA A 138 1.71 -6.65 -14.05
C ALA A 138 1.81 -7.96 -13.25
N THR A 139 0.71 -8.38 -12.60
CA THR A 139 0.67 -9.66 -11.87
C THR A 139 0.96 -10.84 -12.78
N VAL A 140 0.34 -10.91 -13.97
CA VAL A 140 0.59 -11.98 -14.95
C VAL A 140 2.05 -12.00 -15.39
N VAL A 141 2.62 -10.83 -15.73
CA VAL A 141 4.02 -10.72 -16.17
C VAL A 141 4.98 -11.15 -15.06
N VAL A 142 4.77 -10.69 -13.83
CA VAL A 142 5.63 -11.05 -12.68
C VAL A 142 5.56 -12.55 -12.39
N LEU A 143 4.38 -13.15 -12.40
CA LEU A 143 4.23 -14.59 -12.19
C LEU A 143 4.85 -15.41 -13.33
N ALA A 144 4.67 -14.97 -14.58
CA ALA A 144 5.29 -15.61 -15.73
C ALA A 144 6.82 -15.55 -15.63
N ALA A 145 7.40 -14.39 -15.30
CA ALA A 145 8.83 -14.26 -15.08
C ALA A 145 9.31 -15.12 -13.90
N ALA A 146 8.57 -15.16 -12.79
CA ALA A 146 8.99 -15.92 -11.61
C ALA A 146 8.97 -17.44 -11.81
N TYR A 147 8.05 -17.97 -12.63
CA TYR A 147 7.81 -19.42 -12.70
C TYR A 147 8.04 -20.05 -14.07
N LEU A 148 8.08 -19.27 -15.16
CA LEU A 148 8.24 -19.79 -16.53
C LEU A 148 9.62 -19.54 -17.13
N THR A 149 10.41 -18.60 -16.60
CA THR A 149 11.81 -18.45 -17.02
C THR A 149 12.67 -19.43 -16.24
N LYS A 150 13.34 -20.34 -16.94
CA LYS A 150 14.33 -21.27 -16.39
C LYS A 150 15.72 -20.66 -16.41
#